data_AF-A0A7S1IQY5-F1
#
_entry.id   AF-A0A7S1IQY5-F1
#
_cell.length_a   1.000
_cell.length_b   1.000
_cell.length_c   1.000
_cell.angle_alpha   90.00
_cell.angle_beta   90.00
_cell.angle_gamma   90.00
#
_symmetry.space_group_name_H-M   'P 1'
#
loop_
_entity.id
_entity.type
_entity.pdbx_description
1 polymer ?
#
loop_
_entity_poly.entity_id
_entity_poly.type
_entity_poly.pdbx_seq_one_letter_code
_entity_poly.pdbx_strand_id
1 'polypeptide(L)'
;FFDHMSWTTTSPLLPVLEKGVEAHQLVKSPDCTIYTGFGDFRDLTNSQCFFEPMNSNRVVNQDVVNARVRANDQKLLECGTFCEFGQINLIVIKTDTTKTFWIMDGQHRCAVMRHLLRHGKPVTFQFRAKVVEDETAAVRELHHFQ
;
A
#
# COMPACT_ATOMS: atom_id res chain seq x y z
N PHE A 1 -13.51 42.36 8.68
CA PHE A 1 -13.86 41.04 9.23
C PHE A 1 -13.77 40.06 8.08
N PHE A 2 -12.58 39.49 7.85
CA PHE A 2 -12.38 38.47 6.84
C PHE A 2 -12.78 37.13 7.44
N ASP A 3 -13.89 36.60 6.94
CA ASP A 3 -14.28 35.22 7.06
C ASP A 3 -13.39 34.44 6.07
N HIS A 4 -12.31 33.82 6.56
CA HIS A 4 -11.46 32.97 5.73
C HIS A 4 -11.55 31.53 6.21
N MET A 5 -12.52 30.87 5.58
CA MET A 5 -12.70 29.43 5.44
C MET A 5 -11.39 28.66 5.66
N SER A 6 -11.36 27.86 6.71
CA SER A 6 -10.40 26.77 6.82
C SER A 6 -10.68 25.80 5.68
N TRP A 7 -9.90 25.85 4.61
CA TRP A 7 -9.83 24.74 3.68
C TRP A 7 -9.27 23.57 4.49
N THR A 8 -10.13 22.65 4.92
CA THR A 8 -9.70 21.38 5.49
C THR A 8 -9.03 20.61 4.36
N THR A 9 -7.72 20.81 4.20
CA THR A 9 -6.91 20.10 3.22
C THR A 9 -6.90 18.63 3.61
N THR A 10 -7.73 17.88 2.91
CA THR A 10 -7.97 16.46 3.15
C THR A 10 -7.27 15.68 2.06
N SER A 11 -6.66 14.56 2.41
CA SER A 11 -5.91 13.74 1.47
C SER A 11 -6.78 13.31 0.29
N PRO A 12 -6.27 13.46 -0.95
CA PRO A 12 -6.98 13.00 -2.15
C PRO A 12 -7.16 11.48 -2.19
N LEU A 13 -6.49 10.73 -1.30
CA LEU A 13 -6.63 9.28 -1.20
C LEU A 13 -7.89 8.84 -0.45
N LEU A 14 -8.46 9.67 0.43
CA LEU A 14 -9.69 9.28 1.15
C LEU A 14 -10.85 9.04 0.17
N PRO A 15 -11.18 9.95 -0.75
CA PRO A 15 -12.23 9.69 -1.73
C PRO A 15 -11.97 8.47 -2.61
N VAL A 16 -10.70 8.13 -2.88
CA VAL A 16 -10.33 6.92 -3.63
C VAL A 16 -10.68 5.66 -2.83
N LEU A 17 -10.35 5.65 -1.54
CA LEU A 17 -10.67 4.54 -0.64
C LEU A 17 -12.19 4.38 -0.44
N GLU A 18 -12.92 5.48 -0.25
CA GLU A 18 -14.39 5.42 -0.13
C GLU A 18 -15.06 4.86 -1.38
N LYS A 19 -14.63 5.29 -2.58
CA LYS A 19 -15.11 4.71 -3.84
C LYS A 19 -14.86 3.21 -3.93
N GLY A 20 -13.73 2.74 -3.42
CA GLY A 20 -13.43 1.31 -3.33
C GLY A 20 -14.38 0.55 -2.40
N VAL A 21 -14.80 1.19 -1.29
CA VAL A 21 -15.81 0.63 -0.38
C VAL A 21 -17.20 0.59 -1.04
N GLU A 22 -17.60 1.69 -1.68
CA GLU A 22 -18.87 1.78 -2.43
C GLU A 22 -18.96 0.74 -3.55
N ALA A 23 -17.84 0.46 -4.22
CA ALA A 23 -17.75 -0.55 -5.27
C ALA A 23 -17.62 -1.99 -4.73
N HIS A 24 -17.68 -2.22 -3.42
CA HIS A 24 -17.46 -3.51 -2.76
C HIS A 24 -16.09 -4.15 -3.05
N GLN A 25 -15.10 -3.33 -3.43
CA GLN A 25 -13.73 -3.77 -3.65
C GLN A 25 -12.93 -3.75 -2.35
N LEU A 26 -13.31 -2.88 -1.41
CA LEU A 26 -12.69 -2.71 -0.10
C LEU A 26 -13.70 -2.90 1.02
N VAL A 27 -13.19 -3.33 2.18
CA VAL A 27 -13.92 -3.32 3.45
C VAL A 27 -13.32 -2.24 4.34
N LYS A 28 -14.19 -1.55 5.07
CA LYS A 28 -13.83 -0.49 6.02
C LYS A 28 -14.11 -0.95 7.46
N SER A 29 -13.22 -0.62 8.39
CA SER A 29 -13.44 -0.87 9.82
C SER A 29 -14.59 -0.02 10.38
N PRO A 30 -15.21 -0.43 11.51
CA PRO A 30 -16.33 0.30 12.11
C PRO A 30 -16.00 1.74 12.52
N ASP A 31 -14.76 2.00 12.94
CA ASP A 31 -14.26 3.33 13.29
C ASP A 31 -13.84 4.17 12.07
N CYS A 32 -14.02 3.64 10.86
CA CYS A 32 -13.71 4.30 9.59
C CYS A 32 -12.23 4.64 9.37
N THR A 33 -11.32 4.03 10.13
CA THR A 33 -9.87 4.33 10.04
C THR A 33 -9.09 3.33 9.22
N ILE A 34 -9.58 2.10 9.03
CA ILE A 34 -8.86 1.02 8.36
C ILE A 34 -9.63 0.57 7.13
N TYR A 35 -8.91 0.42 6.02
CA TYR A 35 -9.40 -0.07 4.75
C TYR A 35 -8.61 -1.31 4.38
N THR A 36 -9.27 -2.37 3.93
CA THR A 36 -8.62 -3.64 3.56
C THR A 36 -9.23 -4.19 2.29
N GLY A 37 -8.39 -4.75 1.43
CA GLY A 37 -8.82 -5.37 0.19
C GLY A 37 -7.69 -6.02 -0.56
N PHE A 38 -7.94 -6.31 -1.83
CA PHE A 38 -6.97 -6.85 -2.77
C PHE A 38 -6.71 -5.85 -3.88
N GLY A 39 -5.48 -5.81 -4.40
CA GLY A 39 -5.12 -5.00 -5.55
C GLY A 39 -4.23 -5.77 -6.51
N ASP A 40 -4.20 -5.34 -7.78
CA ASP A 40 -3.16 -5.76 -8.74
C ASP A 40 -1.99 -4.77 -8.67
N PHE A 41 -0.78 -5.30 -8.54
CA PHE A 41 0.43 -4.50 -8.45
C PHE A 41 0.67 -3.67 -9.73
N ARG A 42 0.19 -4.13 -10.89
CA ARG A 42 0.24 -3.37 -12.15
C ARG A 42 -0.58 -2.09 -12.07
N ASP A 43 -1.78 -2.18 -11.50
CA ASP A 43 -2.65 -1.02 -11.34
C ASP A 43 -2.01 0.01 -10.42
N LEU A 44 -1.30 -0.45 -9.37
CA LEU A 44 -0.51 0.45 -8.53
C LEU A 44 0.57 1.19 -9.33
N THR A 45 1.35 0.46 -10.15
CA THR A 45 2.43 1.07 -10.96
C THR A 45 1.93 2.05 -12.03
N ASN A 46 0.69 1.86 -12.50
CA ASN A 46 0.04 2.74 -13.48
C ASN A 46 -0.84 3.81 -12.83
N SER A 47 -1.01 3.77 -11.51
CA SER A 47 -1.85 4.71 -10.80
C SER A 47 -1.21 6.09 -10.75
N GLN A 48 -2.04 7.10 -10.49
CA GLN A 48 -1.55 8.44 -10.13
C GLN A 48 -1.18 8.55 -8.64
N CYS A 49 -1.08 7.43 -7.92
CA CYS A 49 -0.73 7.40 -6.51
C CYS A 49 0.74 7.00 -6.33
N PHE A 50 1.36 7.53 -5.29
CA PHE A 50 2.73 7.22 -4.92
C PHE A 50 2.74 6.19 -3.79
N PHE A 51 3.76 5.35 -3.77
CA PHE A 51 3.93 4.29 -2.77
C PHE A 51 5.35 4.38 -2.23
N GLU A 52 5.50 5.07 -1.11
CA GLU A 52 6.81 5.45 -0.57
C GLU A 52 7.06 4.77 0.77
N PRO A 53 8.28 4.28 1.05
CA PRO A 53 8.59 3.70 2.34
C PRO A 53 8.49 4.77 3.44
N MET A 54 7.75 4.45 4.51
CA MET A 54 7.61 5.34 5.66
C MET A 54 8.85 5.36 6.56
N ASN A 55 9.67 4.31 6.52
CA ASN A 55 10.97 4.27 7.17
C ASN A 55 12.02 3.64 6.24
N SER A 56 13.27 4.03 6.43
CA SER A 56 14.45 3.43 5.78
C SER A 56 15.17 2.41 6.67
N ASN A 57 14.67 2.12 7.88
CA ASN A 57 15.41 1.36 8.89
C ASN A 57 15.54 -0.13 8.58
N ARG A 58 14.78 -0.67 7.63
CA ARG A 58 15.04 -2.00 7.07
C ARG A 58 15.38 -1.86 5.59
N VAL A 59 16.68 -1.75 5.31
CA VAL A 59 17.21 -1.93 3.95
C VAL A 59 16.61 -3.22 3.39
N VAL A 60 15.98 -3.13 2.23
CA VAL A 60 15.43 -4.29 1.54
C VAL A 60 16.60 -5.24 1.25
N ASN A 61 16.64 -6.38 1.94
CA ASN A 61 17.67 -7.37 1.71
C ASN A 61 17.45 -8.01 0.32
N GLN A 62 18.36 -7.72 -0.60
CA GLN A 62 18.25 -8.18 -1.98
C GLN A 62 18.31 -9.70 -2.11
N ASP A 63 18.96 -10.41 -1.19
CA ASP A 63 18.97 -11.88 -1.19
C ASP A 63 17.59 -12.46 -0.88
N VAL A 64 16.86 -11.82 0.05
CA VAL A 64 15.47 -12.20 0.36
C VAL A 64 14.57 -11.92 -0.83
N VAL A 65 14.74 -10.78 -1.51
CA VAL A 65 14.01 -10.47 -2.74
C VAL A 65 14.31 -11.50 -3.82
N ASN A 66 15.58 -11.76 -4.11
CA ASN A 66 16.02 -12.69 -5.14
C ASN A 66 15.53 -14.12 -4.86
N ALA A 67 15.59 -14.58 -3.60
CA ALA A 67 15.07 -15.88 -3.20
C ALA A 67 13.56 -15.98 -3.46
N ARG A 68 12.79 -14.94 -3.11
CA ARG A 68 11.34 -14.90 -3.36
C ARG A 68 10.99 -14.79 -4.84
N VAL A 69 11.77 -14.05 -5.63
CA VAL A 69 11.60 -14.00 -7.11
C VAL A 69 11.80 -15.40 -7.69
N ARG A 70 12.90 -16.08 -7.35
CA ARG A 70 13.16 -17.45 -7.82
C ARG A 70 12.04 -18.43 -7.44
N ALA A 71 11.53 -18.35 -6.21
CA ALA A 71 10.42 -19.20 -5.77
C ALA A 71 9.13 -18.93 -6.58
N ASN A 72 8.85 -17.65 -6.90
CA ASN A 72 7.71 -17.27 -7.72
C ASN A 72 7.87 -17.68 -9.19
N ASP A 73 9.06 -17.51 -9.75
CA ASP A 73 9.37 -17.95 -11.12
C ASP A 73 9.17 -19.48 -11.24
N GLN A 74 9.65 -20.24 -10.24
CA GLN A 74 9.46 -21.69 -10.20
C GLN A 74 7.97 -22.07 -10.12
N LYS A 75 7.20 -21.47 -9.20
CA LYS A 75 5.76 -21.75 -9.08
C LYS A 75 4.99 -21.35 -10.34
N LEU A 76 5.40 -20.26 -11.00
CA LEU A 76 4.80 -19.84 -12.26
C LEU A 76 5.02 -20.89 -13.36
N LEU A 77 6.21 -21.49 -13.44
CA LEU A 77 6.49 -22.57 -14.37
C LEU A 77 5.70 -23.84 -14.06
N GLU A 78 5.54 -24.19 -12.78
CA GLU A 78 4.86 -25.40 -12.34
C GLU A 78 3.33 -25.33 -12.48
N CYS A 79 2.74 -24.19 -12.12
CA CYS A 79 1.29 -24.07 -11.96
C CYS A 79 0.67 -22.89 -12.71
N GLY A 80 1.46 -22.05 -13.37
CA GLY A 80 0.95 -20.87 -14.08
C GLY A 80 0.52 -19.71 -13.18
N THR A 81 0.81 -19.78 -11.87
CA THR A 81 0.43 -18.76 -10.88
C THR A 81 1.60 -18.39 -9.96
N PHE A 82 1.59 -17.18 -9.41
CA PHE A 82 2.55 -16.74 -8.39
C PHE A 82 2.23 -17.29 -6.99
N CYS A 83 3.20 -17.15 -6.08
CA CYS A 83 3.01 -17.40 -4.66
C CYS A 83 2.13 -16.30 -4.02
N GLU A 84 1.57 -16.60 -2.85
CA GLU A 84 0.91 -15.58 -2.03
C GLU A 84 1.95 -14.59 -1.49
N PHE A 85 1.73 -13.29 -1.71
CA PHE A 85 2.64 -12.24 -1.27
C PHE A 85 2.38 -11.80 0.19
N GLY A 86 1.20 -12.13 0.71
CA GLY A 86 0.70 -11.64 2.00
C GLY A 86 0.25 -10.18 1.94
N GLN A 87 0.06 -9.59 3.13
CA GLN A 87 -0.46 -8.24 3.27
C GLN A 87 0.64 -7.17 3.22
N ILE A 88 0.37 -6.06 2.52
CA ILE A 88 1.12 -4.80 2.62
C ILE A 88 0.38 -3.85 3.55
N ASN A 89 1.10 -3.29 4.52
CA ASN A 89 0.54 -2.32 5.47
C ASN A 89 0.92 -0.90 5.06
N LEU A 90 -0.11 -0.07 4.89
CA LEU A 90 -0.02 1.28 4.36
C LEU A 90 -0.59 2.29 5.37
N ILE A 91 -0.08 3.51 5.34
CA ILE A 91 -0.61 4.68 6.04
C ILE A 91 -1.04 5.74 5.03
N VAL A 92 -2.18 6.37 5.32
CA VAL A 92 -2.64 7.59 4.67
C VAL A 92 -2.77 8.66 5.75
N ILE A 93 -2.10 9.79 5.56
CA ILE A 93 -2.18 10.92 6.50
C ILE A 93 -3.30 11.85 6.00
N LYS A 94 -4.31 12.13 6.82
CA LYS A 94 -5.50 12.90 6.42
C LYS A 94 -5.15 14.30 5.96
N THR A 95 -4.19 14.95 6.60
CA THR A 95 -3.74 16.31 6.28
C THR A 95 -2.73 16.37 5.12
N ASP A 96 -2.25 15.21 4.65
CA ASP A 96 -1.31 15.12 3.53
C ASP A 96 -2.06 15.21 2.19
N THR A 97 -1.79 16.29 1.46
CA THR A 97 -2.41 16.58 0.16
C THR A 97 -1.76 15.83 -0.99
N THR A 98 -0.68 15.11 -0.74
CA THR A 98 -0.07 14.23 -1.73
C THR A 98 -0.94 12.98 -1.95
N LYS A 99 -0.72 12.30 -3.07
CA LYS A 99 -1.37 11.01 -3.36
C LYS A 99 -0.51 9.84 -2.86
N THR A 100 0.14 9.99 -1.70
CA THR A 100 1.14 9.04 -1.21
C THR A 100 0.54 8.05 -0.21
N PHE A 101 0.63 6.76 -0.54
CA PHE A 101 0.48 5.67 0.41
C PHE A 101 1.83 5.36 1.05
N TRP A 102 1.95 5.61 2.34
CA TRP A 102 3.17 5.38 3.10
C TRP A 102 3.29 3.90 3.48
N ILE A 103 4.26 3.18 2.94
CA ILE A 103 4.48 1.76 3.20
C ILE A 103 5.14 1.60 4.58
N MET A 104 4.39 1.07 5.54
CA MET A 104 4.90 0.66 6.85
C MET A 104 5.64 -0.68 6.77
N ASP A 105 4.99 -1.68 6.17
CA ASP A 105 5.54 -3.03 5.99
C ASP A 105 5.16 -3.60 4.63
N GLY A 106 6.10 -4.32 4.02
CA GLY A 106 5.95 -4.95 2.71
C GLY A 106 6.83 -4.36 1.61
N GLN A 107 7.83 -3.52 1.92
CA GLN A 107 8.75 -2.95 0.92
C GLN A 107 9.44 -4.04 0.08
N HIS A 108 9.87 -5.14 0.72
CA HIS A 108 10.45 -6.29 0.04
C HIS A 108 9.42 -7.02 -0.86
N ARG A 109 8.14 -7.06 -0.46
CA ARG A 109 7.05 -7.62 -1.27
C ARG A 109 6.84 -6.77 -2.53
N CYS A 110 6.80 -5.45 -2.39
CA CYS A 110 6.75 -4.52 -3.52
C CYS A 110 7.94 -4.72 -4.47
N ALA A 111 9.16 -4.88 -3.93
CA ALA A 111 10.35 -5.15 -4.73
C ALA A 111 10.21 -6.44 -5.54
N VAL A 112 9.80 -7.55 -4.90
CA VAL A 112 9.56 -8.83 -5.59
C VAL A 112 8.51 -8.67 -6.68
N MET A 113 7.34 -8.09 -6.36
CA MET A 113 6.24 -7.94 -7.32
C MET A 113 6.65 -7.08 -8.53
N ARG A 114 7.47 -6.03 -8.33
CA ARG A 114 8.01 -5.22 -9.42
C ARG A 114 8.86 -6.03 -10.38
N HIS A 115 9.67 -6.97 -9.88
CA HIS A 115 10.41 -7.90 -10.76
C HIS A 115 9.46 -8.82 -11.54
N LEU A 116 8.38 -9.29 -10.90
CA LEU A 116 7.46 -10.27 -11.49
C LEU A 116 6.53 -9.67 -12.56
N LEU A 117 6.33 -8.35 -12.59
CA LEU A 117 5.55 -7.66 -13.63
C LEU A 117 6.05 -7.97 -15.05
N ARG A 118 7.34 -8.26 -15.23
CA ARG A 118 7.95 -8.61 -16.54
C ARG A 118 7.32 -9.84 -17.20
N HIS A 119 6.66 -10.71 -16.44
CA HIS A 119 6.02 -11.91 -16.96
C HIS A 119 4.66 -11.63 -17.60
N GLY A 120 4.14 -10.40 -17.52
CA GLY A 120 2.86 -10.02 -18.11
C GLY A 120 1.64 -10.63 -17.43
N LYS A 121 1.82 -11.39 -16.34
CA LYS A 121 0.75 -11.98 -15.53
C LYS A 121 0.24 -11.00 -14.47
N PRO A 122 -1.03 -11.13 -14.04
CA PRO A 122 -1.56 -10.41 -12.87
C PRO A 122 -0.75 -10.72 -11.61
N VAL A 123 -0.48 -9.71 -10.80
CA VAL A 123 0.24 -9.87 -9.52
C VAL A 123 -0.65 -9.30 -8.42
N THR A 124 -1.53 -10.16 -7.89
CA THR A 124 -2.50 -9.76 -6.86
C THR A 124 -1.89 -9.83 -5.47
N PHE A 125 -2.22 -8.86 -4.62
CA PHE A 125 -1.76 -8.82 -3.24
C PHE A 125 -2.86 -8.27 -2.32
N GLN A 126 -2.79 -8.63 -1.04
CA GLN A 126 -3.66 -8.05 -0.02
C GLN A 126 -3.03 -6.77 0.52
N PHE A 127 -3.84 -5.76 0.82
CA PHE A 127 -3.37 -4.57 1.51
C PHE A 127 -4.28 -4.16 2.66
N ARG A 128 -3.69 -3.42 3.59
CA ARG A 128 -4.37 -2.74 4.68
C ARG A 128 -3.87 -1.31 4.79
N ALA A 129 -4.72 -0.35 4.51
CA ALA A 129 -4.42 1.07 4.66
C ALA A 129 -5.06 1.61 5.94
N LYS A 130 -4.28 2.22 6.83
CA LYS A 130 -4.76 2.93 8.01
C LYS A 130 -4.68 4.44 7.77
N VAL A 131 -5.77 5.12 8.03
CA VAL A 131 -5.89 6.57 7.95
C VAL A 131 -5.60 7.17 9.32
N VAL A 132 -4.68 8.14 9.38
CA VAL A 132 -4.26 8.84 10.59
C VAL A 132 -4.37 10.34 10.42
N GLU A 133 -4.51 11.10 11.50
CA GLU A 133 -4.74 12.55 11.44
C GLU A 133 -3.56 13.32 10.84
N ASP A 134 -2.35 13.00 11.30
CA ASP A 134 -1.13 13.75 10.99
C ASP A 134 0.11 12.85 10.99
N GLU A 135 1.25 13.44 10.64
CA GLU A 135 2.55 12.76 10.63
C GLU A 135 2.95 12.24 12.03
N THR A 136 2.57 12.92 13.10
CA THR A 136 2.88 12.48 14.47
C THR A 136 2.14 11.18 14.79
N ALA A 137 0.87 11.08 14.42
CA ALA A 137 0.09 9.85 14.53
C ALA A 137 0.67 8.74 13.66
N ALA A 138 1.12 9.07 12.45
CA ALA A 138 1.80 8.15 11.56
C ALA A 138 3.06 7.55 12.21
N VAL A 139 3.94 8.39 12.78
CA VAL A 139 5.16 7.94 13.47
C VAL A 139 4.83 7.04 14.67
N ARG A 140 3.77 7.34 15.44
CA ARG A 140 3.32 6.46 16.52
C ARG A 140 2.93 5.07 16.03
N GLU A 141 2.22 4.98 14.91
CA GLU A 141 1.87 3.69 14.30
C GLU A 141 3.12 2.90 13.89
N LEU A 142 4.14 3.59 13.37
CA LEU A 142 5.40 2.96 13.01
C LEU A 142 6.11 2.34 14.23
N HIS A 143 6.14 3.05 15.36
CA HIS A 143 6.77 2.55 16.59
C HIS A 143 6.06 1.34 17.18
N HIS A 144 4.74 1.25 17.04
CA HIS A 144 3.99 0.06 17.49
C HIS A 144 4.22 -1.17 16.59
N PHE A 145 4.77 -0.98 15.38
CA PHE A 145 4.95 -2.03 14.38
C PHE A 145 6.37 -2.61 14.34
N GLN A 146 7.36 -1.92 14.93
CA GLN A 146 8.77 -2.32 14.99
C GLN A 146 9.04 -3.28 16.15
#